data_AF-A0A8H7BMF7-F1
#
_entry.id   AF-A0A8H7BMF7-F1
#
_cell.length_a   1.000
_cell.length_b   1.000
_cell.length_c   1.000
_cell.angle_alpha   90.00
_cell.angle_beta   90.00
_cell.angle_gamma   90.00
#
_symmetry.space_group_name_H-M   'P 1'
#
loop_
_entity.id
_entity.type
_entity.pdbx_description
1 polymer ?
#
loop_
_entity_poly.entity_id
_entity_poly.type
_entity_poly.pdbx_seq_one_letter_code
_entity_poly.pdbx_strand_id
1 'polypeptide(L)'
;MFRSRRRLQTLVWLFALNVVVILSYISYTRYTVDSWLEDLPFKSVYPDQQLVSSWKCSGSDRSKTCEISNFCIDGNSGGFIVVNNPDTNIEELSVNLMNADEEEDHYYLPKKKAIQDMPSDVSVRFLNESVFVYGLYHPEHFAHMLFNGLMGLYRSMKQHDGTNKSWTYRAYQTVLPEKRSPLITTEFMTHGKDIVLDKRSITTNQQVLAPRTPICFSRAIVGSGAACSLGYCEQAIENDIYASFRKDALSYYVNDDWSSNAMLDSDEKGLACVRSIRFSNTLQGNDTHRTIAIINRQSRHITNIESLLHALAASSRISGLNYKIKHIDFDHGCSLGSTAYLLHDVDILLTPHGSQEAAAIFMKDNSVVISIDGRGYSEPWFAFVMTAMGRRFYKFQACWT
;
A
#
# COMPACT_ATOMS: atom_id res chain seq x y z
N MET A 1 -57.03 27.96 6.63
CA MET A 1 -57.03 26.62 5.98
C MET A 1 -55.90 26.40 4.96
N PHE A 2 -55.58 27.35 4.07
CA PHE A 2 -54.56 27.15 3.00
C PHE A 2 -53.09 26.96 3.47
N ARG A 3 -52.69 27.52 4.62
CA ARG A 3 -51.32 27.33 5.17
C ARG A 3 -51.03 25.89 5.63
N SER A 4 -52.05 25.14 6.04
CA SER A 4 -51.90 23.75 6.51
C SER A 4 -51.59 22.79 5.36
N ARG A 5 -52.26 22.95 4.21
CA ARG A 5 -52.04 22.10 3.02
C ARG A 5 -50.64 22.23 2.43
N ARG A 6 -50.05 23.44 2.40
CA ARG A 6 -48.68 23.64 1.91
C ARG A 6 -47.64 22.96 2.81
N ARG A 7 -47.80 23.02 4.13
CA ARG A 7 -46.89 22.34 5.07
C ARG A 7 -46.94 20.81 4.91
N LEU A 8 -48.13 20.24 4.73
CA LEU A 8 -48.30 18.81 4.52
C LEU A 8 -47.64 18.37 3.21
N GLN A 9 -47.81 19.13 2.12
CA GLN A 9 -47.14 18.82 0.84
C GLN A 9 -45.61 18.87 0.96
N THR A 10 -45.04 19.90 1.59
CA THR A 10 -43.59 20.00 1.78
C THR A 10 -43.03 18.83 2.61
N LEU A 11 -43.73 18.40 3.66
CA LEU A 11 -43.32 17.25 4.46
C LEU A 11 -43.35 15.94 3.66
N VAL A 12 -44.37 15.74 2.81
CA VAL A 12 -44.45 14.56 1.93
C VAL A 12 -43.31 14.55 0.91
N TRP A 13 -42.96 15.71 0.32
CA TRP A 13 -41.83 15.83 -0.60
C TRP A 13 -40.49 15.55 0.07
N LEU A 14 -40.25 16.10 1.27
CA LEU A 14 -39.03 15.84 2.03
C LEU A 14 -38.93 14.36 2.44
N PHE A 15 -40.04 13.74 2.83
CA PHE A 15 -40.06 12.31 3.16
C PHE A 15 -39.76 11.45 1.94
N ALA A 16 -40.40 11.72 0.79
CA ALA A 16 -40.12 11.03 -0.46
C ALA A 16 -38.66 11.17 -0.91
N LEU A 17 -38.08 12.37 -0.79
CA LEU A 17 -36.67 12.61 -1.12
C LEU A 17 -35.74 11.81 -0.21
N ASN A 18 -36.00 11.78 1.10
CA ASN A 18 -35.21 10.99 2.05
C ASN A 18 -35.32 9.48 1.76
N VAL A 19 -36.51 8.98 1.45
CA VAL A 19 -36.71 7.58 1.06
C VAL A 19 -35.94 7.25 -0.22
N VAL A 20 -35.96 8.12 -1.23
CA VAL A 20 -35.21 7.92 -2.48
C VAL A 20 -33.70 7.93 -2.22
N VAL A 21 -33.18 8.85 -1.39
CA VAL A 21 -31.76 8.88 -1.04
C VAL A 21 -31.35 7.62 -0.27
N ILE A 22 -32.17 7.17 0.70
CA ILE A 22 -31.92 5.95 1.45
C ILE A 22 -31.94 4.72 0.53
N LEU A 23 -32.95 4.59 -0.34
CA LEU A 23 -33.04 3.48 -1.28
C LEU A 23 -31.92 3.50 -2.31
N SER A 24 -31.51 4.67 -2.79
CA SER A 24 -30.37 4.82 -3.70
C SER A 24 -29.06 4.45 -3.00
N TYR A 25 -28.89 4.82 -1.73
CA TYR A 25 -27.73 4.44 -0.92
C TYR A 25 -27.71 2.92 -0.64
N ILE A 26 -28.85 2.31 -0.31
CA ILE A 26 -28.98 0.86 -0.12
C ILE A 26 -28.70 0.11 -1.44
N SER A 27 -29.23 0.60 -2.56
CA SER A 27 -28.99 0.02 -3.88
C SER A 27 -27.51 0.12 -4.27
N TYR A 28 -26.89 1.29 -4.09
CA TYR A 28 -25.47 1.52 -4.36
C TYR A 28 -24.56 0.64 -3.49
N THR A 29 -24.88 0.49 -2.20
CA THR A 29 -24.10 -0.35 -1.27
C THR A 29 -24.28 -1.84 -1.53
N ARG A 30 -25.46 -2.30 -1.94
CA ARG A 30 -25.65 -3.69 -2.40
C ARG A 30 -24.95 -3.97 -3.71
N TYR A 31 -25.06 -3.06 -4.68
CA TYR A 31 -24.43 -3.23 -5.98
C TYR A 31 -22.91 -3.29 -5.85
N THR A 32 -22.28 -2.44 -5.04
CA THR A 32 -20.81 -2.41 -4.92
C THR A 32 -20.20 -3.62 -4.20
N VAL A 33 -20.93 -4.26 -3.28
CA VAL A 33 -20.36 -5.37 -2.47
C VAL A 33 -20.41 -6.71 -3.20
N ASP A 34 -21.46 -6.97 -3.98
CA ASP A 34 -21.67 -8.27 -4.63
C ASP A 34 -21.51 -8.27 -6.16
N SER A 35 -21.55 -7.11 -6.86
CA SER A 35 -21.53 -7.09 -8.34
C SER A 35 -20.23 -7.58 -8.95
N TRP A 36 -19.07 -7.31 -8.32
CA TRP A 36 -17.79 -7.76 -8.86
C TRP A 36 -17.65 -9.30 -8.84
N LEU A 37 -18.43 -9.97 -8.00
CA LEU A 37 -18.51 -11.43 -8.00
C LEU A 37 -19.34 -11.94 -9.19
N GLU A 38 -20.33 -11.18 -9.67
CA GLU A 38 -21.20 -11.60 -10.78
C GLU A 38 -20.42 -11.72 -12.10
N ASP A 39 -19.35 -10.95 -12.27
CA ASP A 39 -18.49 -10.98 -13.46
C ASP A 39 -17.47 -12.13 -13.48
N LEU A 40 -17.27 -12.83 -12.35
CA LEU A 40 -16.36 -13.98 -12.30
C LEU A 40 -17.04 -15.23 -12.83
N PRO A 41 -16.41 -15.99 -13.75
CA PRO A 41 -17.01 -17.18 -14.32
C PRO A 41 -17.35 -18.19 -13.22
N PHE A 42 -18.65 -18.42 -13.04
CA PHE A 42 -19.17 -19.35 -12.05
C PHE A 42 -18.92 -20.77 -12.55
N LYS A 43 -17.83 -21.40 -12.14
CA LYS A 43 -17.73 -22.86 -12.15
C LYS A 43 -18.32 -23.38 -10.85
N SER A 44 -19.65 -23.53 -10.83
CA SER A 44 -20.31 -24.29 -9.78
C SER A 44 -19.92 -25.75 -9.89
N VAL A 45 -19.72 -26.37 -8.74
CA VAL A 45 -19.55 -27.82 -8.54
C VAL A 45 -18.13 -28.32 -8.84
N TYR A 46 -17.25 -28.11 -7.87
CA TYR A 46 -16.15 -29.06 -7.63
C TYR A 46 -16.69 -30.23 -6.78
N PRO A 47 -16.32 -31.49 -7.06
CA PRO A 47 -16.59 -32.58 -6.13
C PRO A 47 -15.89 -32.31 -4.79
N ASP A 48 -16.58 -32.57 -3.68
CA ASP A 48 -16.20 -32.20 -2.30
C ASP A 48 -14.73 -32.52 -1.95
N GLN A 49 -14.18 -33.62 -2.46
CA GLN A 49 -12.80 -34.04 -2.20
C GLN A 49 -11.72 -33.09 -2.74
N GLN A 50 -12.06 -32.17 -3.65
CA GLN A 50 -11.10 -31.25 -4.26
C GLN A 50 -10.97 -29.92 -3.51
N LEU A 51 -11.77 -29.69 -2.45
CA LEU A 51 -11.72 -28.49 -1.61
C LEU A 51 -10.78 -28.60 -0.41
N VAL A 52 -10.34 -29.81 -0.05
CA VAL A 52 -9.45 -30.02 1.09
C VAL A 52 -8.12 -29.33 0.84
N SER A 53 -7.71 -28.47 1.77
CA SER A 53 -6.44 -27.75 1.71
C SER A 53 -5.28 -28.67 2.05
N SER A 54 -4.17 -28.49 1.35
CA SER A 54 -2.86 -29.02 1.70
C SER A 54 -1.87 -27.86 1.78
N TRP A 55 -0.73 -28.06 2.43
CA TRP A 55 0.25 -26.99 2.56
C TRP A 55 1.68 -27.51 2.60
N LYS A 56 2.60 -26.60 2.32
CA LYS A 56 4.04 -26.77 2.48
C LYS A 56 4.62 -25.46 3.01
N CYS A 57 5.30 -25.53 4.14
CA CYS A 57 6.02 -24.39 4.70
C CYS A 57 7.53 -24.53 4.46
N SER A 58 8.20 -23.38 4.33
CA SER A 58 9.64 -23.25 4.24
C SER A 58 10.13 -22.08 5.09
N GLY A 59 11.38 -22.14 5.54
CA GLY A 59 11.92 -21.21 6.52
C GLY A 59 11.56 -21.60 7.96
N SER A 60 12.00 -20.80 8.91
CA SER A 60 11.71 -20.93 10.34
C SER A 60 11.30 -19.58 10.90
N ASP A 61 10.69 -19.59 12.09
CA ASP A 61 10.40 -18.39 12.87
C ASP A 61 9.79 -17.24 12.03
N ARG A 62 10.46 -16.10 11.91
CA ARG A 62 9.94 -14.91 11.22
C ARG A 62 10.02 -15.07 9.69
N SER A 63 11.01 -15.78 9.17
CA SER A 63 11.15 -16.03 7.72
C SER A 63 10.22 -17.11 7.18
N LYS A 64 9.44 -17.76 8.04
CA LYS A 64 8.51 -18.80 7.61
C LYS A 64 7.51 -18.28 6.58
N THR A 65 7.41 -18.99 5.48
CA THR A 65 6.42 -18.77 4.42
C THR A 65 5.75 -20.11 4.12
N CYS A 66 4.43 -20.09 3.95
CA CYS A 66 3.65 -21.29 3.64
C CYS A 66 2.91 -21.13 2.32
N GLU A 67 3.04 -22.13 1.46
CA GLU A 67 2.20 -22.33 0.28
C GLU A 67 1.03 -23.24 0.65
N ILE A 68 -0.19 -22.77 0.45
CA ILE A 68 -1.42 -23.47 0.83
C ILE A 68 -2.28 -23.67 -0.42
N SER A 69 -2.69 -24.90 -0.71
CA SER A 69 -3.67 -25.20 -1.75
C SER A 69 -5.09 -25.03 -1.23
N ASN A 70 -6.01 -24.65 -2.11
CA ASN A 70 -7.44 -24.51 -1.79
C ASN A 70 -7.69 -23.58 -0.59
N PHE A 71 -6.94 -22.47 -0.50
CA PHE A 71 -7.11 -21.48 0.56
C PHE A 71 -8.34 -20.64 0.29
N CYS A 72 -9.21 -20.49 1.28
CA CYS A 72 -10.50 -19.84 1.11
C CYS A 72 -10.59 -18.53 1.91
N ILE A 73 -11.36 -17.57 1.39
CA ILE A 73 -11.58 -16.27 2.02
C ILE A 73 -13.08 -15.98 2.01
N ASP A 74 -13.62 -15.61 3.17
CA ASP A 74 -14.97 -15.07 3.32
C ASP A 74 -15.03 -13.96 4.38
N GLY A 75 -16.09 -13.15 4.34
CA GLY A 75 -16.25 -11.99 5.22
C GLY A 75 -16.47 -12.31 6.70
N ASN A 76 -16.87 -13.54 7.04
CA ASN A 76 -17.13 -13.95 8.44
C ASN A 76 -15.87 -14.55 9.08
N SER A 77 -15.10 -15.29 8.28
CA SER A 77 -14.00 -16.13 8.71
C SER A 77 -12.67 -15.42 8.48
N GLY A 78 -12.60 -14.52 7.50
CA GLY A 78 -11.34 -14.12 6.90
C GLY A 78 -10.76 -15.26 6.07
N GLY A 79 -9.44 -15.36 6.01
CA GLY A 79 -8.75 -16.49 5.39
C GLY A 79 -8.85 -17.77 6.24
N PHE A 80 -9.17 -18.89 5.60
CA PHE A 80 -9.33 -20.18 6.23
C PHE A 80 -8.93 -21.34 5.30
N ILE A 81 -8.65 -22.49 5.91
CA ILE A 81 -8.37 -23.75 5.24
C ILE A 81 -9.46 -24.77 5.54
N VAL A 82 -9.68 -25.67 4.58
CA VAL A 82 -10.65 -26.77 4.70
C VAL A 82 -9.90 -28.06 5.00
N VAL A 83 -10.29 -28.77 6.06
CA VAL A 83 -9.64 -30.01 6.48
C VAL A 83 -10.62 -31.17 6.53
N ASN A 84 -10.14 -32.39 6.32
CA ASN A 84 -10.97 -33.59 6.50
C ASN A 84 -11.23 -33.90 7.97
N ASN A 85 -10.22 -33.70 8.82
CA ASN A 85 -10.32 -33.99 10.25
C ASN A 85 -10.28 -32.68 11.05
N PRO A 86 -11.30 -32.34 11.88
CA PRO A 86 -11.25 -31.17 12.74
C PRO A 86 -10.07 -31.18 13.71
N ASP A 87 -9.47 -32.32 14.02
CA ASP A 87 -8.30 -32.44 14.89
C ASP A 87 -6.96 -32.22 14.17
N THR A 88 -6.98 -31.90 12.87
CA THR A 88 -5.75 -31.61 12.11
C THR A 88 -4.98 -30.46 12.78
N ASN A 89 -3.72 -30.70 13.15
CA ASN A 89 -2.85 -29.66 13.69
C ASN A 89 -2.44 -28.72 12.54
N ILE A 90 -2.63 -27.42 12.75
CA ILE A 90 -2.32 -26.37 11.77
C ILE A 90 -1.35 -25.34 12.34
N GLU A 91 -0.80 -25.54 13.53
CA GLU A 91 0.10 -24.58 14.20
C GLU A 91 1.34 -24.25 13.35
N GLU A 92 1.80 -25.19 12.51
CA GLU A 92 2.91 -24.94 11.60
C GLU A 92 2.62 -23.82 10.59
N LEU A 93 1.35 -23.56 10.27
CA LEU A 93 0.88 -22.49 9.39
C LEU A 93 0.91 -21.11 10.04
N SER A 94 1.27 -21.00 11.32
CA SER A 94 1.51 -19.71 11.94
C SER A 94 2.73 -19.05 11.30
N VAL A 95 2.49 -17.96 10.58
CA VAL A 95 3.49 -17.19 9.81
C VAL A 95 3.41 -15.71 10.13
N ASN A 96 4.55 -15.04 10.19
CA ASN A 96 4.58 -13.59 10.35
C ASN A 96 4.13 -12.90 9.04
N LEU A 97 3.23 -11.92 9.16
CA LEU A 97 2.73 -11.14 8.02
C LEU A 97 3.31 -9.74 7.93
N MET A 98 4.08 -9.29 8.92
CA MET A 98 4.61 -7.93 8.97
C MET A 98 6.12 -7.95 9.16
N ASN A 99 6.83 -7.13 8.42
CA ASN A 99 8.27 -6.94 8.63
C ASN A 99 8.49 -5.76 9.60
N ALA A 100 7.90 -5.84 10.80
CA ALA A 100 8.09 -4.87 11.88
C ALA A 100 9.22 -5.32 12.81
N ASP A 101 9.45 -4.61 13.91
CA ASP A 101 10.28 -5.13 15.01
C ASP A 101 9.58 -6.29 15.71
N GLU A 102 10.35 -7.10 16.46
CA GLU A 102 9.85 -8.34 17.08
C GLU A 102 8.66 -8.10 18.04
N GLU A 103 8.60 -6.94 18.67
CA GLU A 103 7.52 -6.55 19.59
C GLU A 103 6.20 -6.27 18.86
N GLU A 104 6.26 -5.89 17.59
CA GLU A 104 5.11 -5.51 16.77
C GLU A 104 4.79 -6.55 15.69
N ASP A 105 5.51 -7.67 15.65
CA ASP A 105 5.24 -8.75 14.71
C ASP A 105 3.81 -9.28 14.85
N HIS A 106 3.22 -9.70 13.71
CA HIS A 106 1.90 -10.30 13.70
C HIS A 106 1.91 -11.66 13.04
N TYR A 107 1.81 -12.69 13.88
CA TYR A 107 1.70 -14.07 13.45
C TYR A 107 0.25 -14.40 13.11
N TYR A 108 0.02 -14.63 11.83
CA TYR A 108 -1.26 -15.06 11.29
C TYR A 108 -1.37 -16.57 11.24
N LEU A 109 -2.48 -17.08 11.75
CA LEU A 109 -2.88 -18.47 11.63
C LEU A 109 -4.24 -18.50 10.93
N PRO A 110 -4.36 -19.13 9.74
CA PRO A 110 -5.66 -19.24 9.08
C PRO A 110 -6.65 -20.02 9.94
N LYS A 111 -7.94 -19.66 9.85
CA LYS A 111 -8.97 -20.45 10.53
C LYS A 111 -9.06 -21.84 9.90
N LYS A 112 -9.46 -22.82 10.71
CA LYS A 112 -9.71 -24.19 10.28
C LYS A 112 -11.22 -24.42 10.18
N LYS A 113 -11.69 -24.99 9.07
CA LYS A 113 -13.06 -25.49 8.92
C LYS A 113 -13.02 -26.94 8.49
N ALA A 114 -13.77 -27.81 9.14
CA ALA A 114 -13.89 -29.18 8.67
C ALA A 114 -14.80 -29.21 7.42
N ILE A 115 -14.53 -30.12 6.49
CA ILE A 115 -15.28 -30.21 5.23
C ILE A 115 -16.78 -30.43 5.48
N GLN A 116 -17.16 -31.18 6.52
CA GLN A 116 -18.55 -31.39 6.92
C GLN A 116 -19.24 -30.13 7.48
N ASP A 117 -18.46 -29.15 7.95
CA ASP A 117 -18.98 -27.87 8.45
C ASP A 117 -19.12 -26.84 7.33
N MET A 118 -18.64 -27.16 6.12
CA MET A 118 -18.89 -26.34 4.95
C MET A 118 -20.36 -26.51 4.55
N PRO A 119 -21.14 -25.43 4.42
CA PRO A 119 -22.54 -25.56 4.11
C PRO A 119 -22.73 -26.23 2.74
N SER A 120 -23.49 -27.32 2.68
CA SER A 120 -23.74 -28.07 1.45
C SER A 120 -24.51 -27.26 0.39
N ASP A 121 -25.18 -26.18 0.82
CA ASP A 121 -25.96 -25.25 0.00
C ASP A 121 -25.18 -23.98 -0.39
N VAL A 122 -24.03 -23.72 0.24
CA VAL A 122 -23.20 -22.56 -0.11
C VAL A 122 -22.31 -22.93 -1.28
N SER A 123 -22.60 -22.32 -2.44
CA SER A 123 -21.79 -22.42 -3.63
C SER A 123 -20.40 -21.81 -3.38
N VAL A 124 -19.41 -22.64 -3.05
CA VAL A 124 -18.01 -22.18 -2.97
C VAL A 124 -17.53 -21.80 -4.37
N ARG A 125 -16.95 -20.60 -4.49
CA ARG A 125 -16.36 -20.13 -5.76
C ARG A 125 -14.90 -20.51 -5.80
N PHE A 126 -14.50 -21.34 -6.75
CA PHE A 126 -13.10 -21.70 -6.92
C PHE A 126 -12.44 -20.89 -8.04
N LEU A 127 -11.32 -20.23 -7.73
CA LEU A 127 -10.49 -19.51 -8.67
C LEU A 127 -9.18 -20.28 -8.87
N ASN A 128 -8.91 -20.63 -10.13
CA ASN A 128 -7.61 -21.19 -10.53
C ASN A 128 -6.55 -20.08 -10.67
N GLU A 129 -6.42 -19.29 -9.61
CA GLU A 129 -5.50 -18.16 -9.49
C GLU A 129 -4.73 -18.28 -8.16
N SER A 130 -3.67 -17.50 -8.00
CA SER A 130 -2.92 -17.40 -6.75
C SER A 130 -3.36 -16.19 -5.93
N VAL A 131 -3.43 -16.31 -4.60
CA VAL A 131 -3.61 -15.20 -3.67
C VAL A 131 -2.39 -15.02 -2.77
N PHE A 132 -1.93 -13.79 -2.59
CA PHE A 132 -0.81 -13.45 -1.70
C PHE A 132 -1.34 -12.81 -0.43
N VAL A 133 -1.11 -13.47 0.70
CA VAL A 133 -1.61 -13.06 2.02
C VAL A 133 -0.57 -12.23 2.73
N TYR A 134 -0.94 -11.01 3.12
CA TYR A 134 -0.02 -10.03 3.70
C TYR A 134 -0.65 -9.23 4.86
N GLY A 135 0.22 -8.54 5.59
CA GLY A 135 -0.13 -7.61 6.65
C GLY A 135 0.41 -6.20 6.40
N LEU A 136 -0.14 -5.21 7.10
CA LEU A 136 0.36 -3.83 7.08
C LEU A 136 0.63 -3.28 8.48
N TYR A 137 1.84 -2.77 8.65
CA TYR A 137 2.25 -2.02 9.84
C TYR A 137 2.13 -0.51 9.57
N HIS A 138 1.33 0.18 10.37
CA HIS A 138 1.00 1.60 10.24
C HIS A 138 0.73 2.03 8.78
N PRO A 139 -0.37 1.55 8.17
CA PRO A 139 -0.70 1.82 6.77
C PRO A 139 -0.88 3.32 6.42
N GLU A 140 -1.06 4.18 7.42
CA GLU A 140 -1.11 5.64 7.30
C GLU A 140 0.27 6.32 7.32
N HIS A 141 1.32 5.61 7.72
CA HIS A 141 2.69 6.09 7.73
C HIS A 141 3.46 5.52 6.54
N PHE A 142 3.71 6.37 5.54
CA PHE A 142 4.23 5.98 4.23
C PHE A 142 5.41 5.00 4.27
N ALA A 143 6.44 5.28 5.08
CA ALA A 143 7.61 4.41 5.19
C ALA A 143 7.33 3.05 5.83
N HIS A 144 6.48 3.00 6.86
CA HIS A 144 6.10 1.76 7.53
C HIS A 144 5.23 0.90 6.61
N MET A 145 4.21 1.51 6.00
CA MET A 145 3.39 0.86 4.97
C MET A 145 4.26 0.26 3.85
N LEU A 146 5.20 1.06 3.33
CA LEU A 146 6.05 0.66 2.21
C LEU A 146 7.00 -0.48 2.58
N PHE A 147 7.84 -0.30 3.59
CA PHE A 147 8.94 -1.25 3.86
C PHE A 147 8.53 -2.41 4.77
N ASN A 148 7.56 -2.21 5.66
CA ASN A 148 7.16 -3.25 6.63
C ASN A 148 5.98 -4.10 6.13
N GLY A 149 5.39 -3.75 4.98
CA GLY A 149 4.29 -4.49 4.37
C GLY A 149 4.44 -4.63 2.86
N LEU A 150 4.31 -3.52 2.14
CA LEU A 150 4.17 -3.54 0.67
C LEU A 150 5.40 -4.12 -0.06
N MET A 151 6.61 -3.81 0.39
CA MET A 151 7.85 -4.33 -0.21
C MET A 151 8.01 -5.83 0.04
N GLY A 152 7.64 -6.31 1.23
CA GLY A 152 7.62 -7.73 1.55
C GLY A 152 6.61 -8.50 0.68
N LEU A 153 5.42 -7.93 0.49
CA LEU A 153 4.42 -8.46 -0.44
C LEU A 153 4.97 -8.52 -1.88
N TYR A 154 5.54 -7.43 -2.39
CA TYR A 154 6.09 -7.39 -3.74
C TYR A 154 7.20 -8.42 -3.95
N ARG A 155 8.11 -8.55 -2.98
CA ARG A 155 9.16 -9.59 -2.99
C ARG A 155 8.57 -11.00 -3.04
N SER A 156 7.61 -11.29 -2.16
CA SER A 156 6.93 -12.59 -2.10
C SER A 156 6.25 -12.93 -3.43
N MET A 157 5.59 -11.94 -4.05
CA MET A 157 5.02 -12.09 -5.40
C MET A 157 6.09 -12.42 -6.45
N LYS A 158 7.25 -11.75 -6.45
CA LYS A 158 8.31 -12.06 -7.41
C LYS A 158 8.95 -13.44 -7.18
N GLN A 159 9.11 -13.85 -5.91
CA GLN A 159 9.75 -15.12 -5.56
C GLN A 159 8.86 -16.35 -5.78
N HIS A 160 7.54 -16.18 -5.72
CA HIS A 160 6.58 -17.27 -5.85
C HIS A 160 5.74 -17.16 -7.12
N ASP A 161 6.33 -16.66 -8.21
CA ASP A 161 5.71 -16.61 -9.55
C ASP A 161 4.35 -15.90 -9.56
N GLY A 162 4.24 -14.81 -8.82
CA GLY A 162 3.09 -13.91 -8.87
C GLY A 162 2.92 -13.33 -10.26
N THR A 163 1.69 -13.35 -10.76
CA THR A 163 1.33 -12.88 -12.09
C THR A 163 0.55 -11.57 -12.00
N ASN A 164 0.33 -10.92 -13.14
CA ASN A 164 -0.56 -9.76 -13.21
C ASN A 164 -2.05 -10.10 -12.97
N LYS A 165 -2.41 -11.37 -12.74
CA LYS A 165 -3.75 -11.80 -12.34
C LYS A 165 -3.81 -12.25 -10.89
N SER A 166 -2.67 -12.34 -10.21
CA SER A 166 -2.61 -12.78 -8.83
C SER A 166 -3.39 -11.82 -7.92
N TRP A 167 -4.10 -12.38 -6.96
CA TRP A 167 -4.88 -11.64 -5.99
C TRP A 167 -4.02 -11.34 -4.78
N THR A 168 -4.40 -10.34 -4.01
CA THR A 168 -3.80 -10.08 -2.70
C THR A 168 -4.89 -10.15 -1.63
N TYR A 169 -4.52 -10.55 -0.43
CA TYR A 169 -5.42 -10.61 0.71
C TYR A 169 -4.75 -9.99 1.93
N ARG A 170 -5.31 -8.88 2.40
CA ARG A 170 -4.86 -8.22 3.62
C ARG A 170 -5.49 -8.89 4.83
N ALA A 171 -4.82 -9.90 5.37
CA ALA A 171 -5.28 -10.64 6.53
C ALA A 171 -5.18 -9.83 7.83
N TYR A 172 -4.25 -8.89 7.89
CA TYR A 172 -4.05 -8.03 9.05
C TYR A 172 -3.62 -6.61 8.66
N GLN A 173 -4.00 -5.65 9.49
CA GLN A 173 -3.38 -4.32 9.49
C GLN A 173 -3.46 -3.74 10.90
N THR A 174 -2.46 -2.96 11.30
CA THR A 174 -2.53 -2.21 12.56
C THR A 174 -3.72 -1.26 12.56
N VAL A 175 -4.29 -0.99 13.73
CA VAL A 175 -5.51 -0.20 13.87
C VAL A 175 -5.31 1.21 13.31
N LEU A 176 -6.14 1.57 12.33
CA LEU A 176 -6.17 2.90 11.74
C LEU A 176 -6.78 3.91 12.73
N PRO A 177 -6.13 5.08 12.95
CA PRO A 177 -6.78 6.21 13.58
C PRO A 177 -8.03 6.63 12.78
N GLU A 178 -9.13 6.97 13.46
CA GLU A 178 -10.45 7.21 12.83
C GLU A 178 -10.45 8.18 11.62
N LYS A 179 -9.48 9.08 11.53
CA LYS A 179 -9.39 10.13 10.51
C LYS A 179 -8.36 9.87 9.41
N ARG A 180 -7.72 8.70 9.38
CA ARG A 180 -6.66 8.39 8.43
C ARG A 180 -7.03 7.22 7.53
N SER A 181 -6.71 7.37 6.26
CA SER A 181 -6.84 6.32 5.26
C SER A 181 -5.47 5.66 5.03
N PRO A 182 -5.43 4.37 4.69
CA PRO A 182 -4.21 3.73 4.19
C PRO A 182 -3.64 4.46 2.97
N LEU A 183 -2.31 4.47 2.84
CA LEU A 183 -1.61 5.04 1.68
C LEU A 183 -1.22 3.97 0.64
N ILE A 184 -1.87 2.81 0.67
CA ILE A 184 -1.52 1.61 -0.10
C ILE A 184 -2.45 1.38 -1.29
N THR A 185 -1.82 0.92 -2.36
CA THR A 185 -2.44 0.35 -3.55
C THR A 185 -1.57 -0.78 -4.05
N THR A 186 -2.18 -1.77 -4.70
CA THR A 186 -1.48 -2.91 -5.31
C THR A 186 -1.61 -2.96 -6.83
N GLU A 187 -2.18 -1.90 -7.43
CA GLU A 187 -2.62 -1.91 -8.83
C GLU A 187 -1.45 -2.00 -9.83
N PHE A 188 -0.31 -1.41 -9.46
CA PHE A 188 0.92 -1.51 -10.25
C PHE A 188 1.57 -2.90 -10.20
N MET A 189 1.21 -3.75 -9.23
CA MET A 189 1.78 -5.10 -9.09
C MET A 189 0.94 -6.15 -9.82
N THR A 190 -0.38 -5.96 -9.85
CA THR A 190 -1.34 -6.92 -10.38
C THR A 190 -2.66 -6.25 -10.75
N HIS A 191 -3.43 -6.86 -11.66
CA HIS A 191 -4.82 -6.53 -11.97
C HIS A 191 -5.83 -7.38 -11.19
N GLY A 192 -5.36 -8.38 -10.42
CA GLY A 192 -6.20 -9.12 -9.47
C GLY A 192 -6.77 -8.19 -8.38
N LYS A 193 -7.76 -8.65 -7.62
CA LYS A 193 -8.34 -7.84 -6.53
C LYS A 193 -7.49 -7.91 -5.27
N ASP A 194 -7.53 -6.83 -4.48
CA ASP A 194 -6.98 -6.77 -3.12
C ASP A 194 -8.13 -6.96 -2.12
N ILE A 195 -8.25 -8.16 -1.56
CA ILE A 195 -9.31 -8.48 -0.61
C ILE A 195 -8.95 -7.89 0.76
N VAL A 196 -9.86 -7.11 1.34
CA VAL A 196 -9.72 -6.51 2.67
C VAL A 196 -10.89 -6.88 3.58
N LEU A 197 -10.67 -6.88 4.90
CA LEU A 197 -11.70 -7.22 5.90
C LEU A 197 -12.49 -6.00 6.41
N ASP A 198 -11.90 -4.81 6.40
CA ASP A 198 -12.52 -3.57 6.88
C ASP A 198 -12.75 -2.61 5.72
N LYS A 199 -13.98 -2.09 5.62
CA LYS A 199 -14.40 -1.12 4.60
C LYS A 199 -13.55 0.16 4.60
N ARG A 200 -13.01 0.56 5.75
CA ARG A 200 -12.09 1.71 5.86
C ARG A 200 -10.77 1.49 5.14
N SER A 201 -10.47 0.25 4.78
CA SER A 201 -9.24 -0.13 4.07
C SER A 201 -9.38 -0.03 2.55
N ILE A 202 -10.59 0.24 2.05
CA ILE A 202 -10.85 0.44 0.63
C ILE A 202 -10.56 1.89 0.26
N THR A 203 -9.43 2.10 -0.39
CA THR A 203 -8.97 3.39 -0.92
C THR A 203 -8.92 3.42 -2.44
N THR A 204 -9.05 2.27 -3.11
CA THR A 204 -8.96 2.11 -4.57
C THR A 204 -10.08 1.19 -5.09
N ASN A 205 -10.28 1.15 -6.42
CA ASN A 205 -11.26 0.25 -7.04
C ASN A 205 -10.79 -1.22 -7.12
N GLN A 206 -9.48 -1.45 -6.97
CA GLN A 206 -8.92 -2.80 -6.85
C GLN A 206 -9.26 -3.45 -5.51
N GLN A 207 -9.42 -2.64 -4.45
CA GLN A 207 -9.72 -3.11 -3.12
C GLN A 207 -11.20 -3.47 -2.96
N VAL A 208 -11.46 -4.70 -2.52
CA VAL A 208 -12.81 -5.22 -2.34
C VAL A 208 -12.97 -5.84 -0.97
N LEU A 209 -14.17 -5.72 -0.40
CA LEU A 209 -14.48 -6.43 0.85
C LEU A 209 -14.47 -7.95 0.61
N ALA A 210 -14.01 -8.68 1.62
CA ALA A 210 -14.16 -10.13 1.65
C ALA A 210 -15.63 -10.52 1.42
N PRO A 211 -15.90 -11.43 0.47
CA PRO A 211 -17.26 -11.75 0.05
C PRO A 211 -18.00 -12.57 1.11
N ARG A 212 -19.32 -12.55 1.09
CA ARG A 212 -20.13 -13.43 1.97
C ARG A 212 -19.99 -14.90 1.58
N THR A 213 -19.96 -15.17 0.28
CA THR A 213 -19.76 -16.50 -0.27
C THR A 213 -18.27 -16.78 -0.33
N PRO A 214 -17.77 -17.89 0.23
CA PRO A 214 -16.35 -18.19 0.18
C PRO A 214 -15.81 -18.27 -1.23
N ILE A 215 -14.66 -17.62 -1.44
CA ILE A 215 -13.82 -17.81 -2.62
C ILE A 215 -12.60 -18.61 -2.19
N CYS A 216 -12.35 -19.73 -2.87
CA CYS A 216 -11.15 -20.54 -2.69
C CYS A 216 -10.21 -20.37 -3.87
N PHE A 217 -8.92 -20.26 -3.57
CA PHE A 217 -7.85 -20.09 -4.54
C PHE A 217 -7.09 -21.40 -4.68
N SER A 218 -6.70 -21.73 -5.91
CA SER A 218 -5.86 -22.89 -6.18
C SER A 218 -4.56 -22.89 -5.38
N ARG A 219 -4.01 -21.69 -5.12
CA ARG A 219 -2.77 -21.49 -4.38
C ARG A 219 -2.84 -20.21 -3.56
N ALA A 220 -2.39 -20.26 -2.32
CA ALA A 220 -2.10 -19.09 -1.51
C ALA A 220 -0.65 -19.11 -1.05
N ILE A 221 0.00 -17.95 -1.08
CA ILE A 221 1.32 -17.73 -0.47
C ILE A 221 1.09 -16.86 0.76
N VAL A 222 1.44 -17.39 1.93
CA VAL A 222 1.21 -16.75 3.22
C VAL A 222 2.54 -16.49 3.91
N GLY A 223 2.83 -15.22 4.17
CA GLY A 223 4.09 -14.77 4.78
C GLY A 223 4.93 -13.93 3.84
N SER A 224 5.68 -12.99 4.42
CA SER A 224 6.61 -12.09 3.73
C SER A 224 8.07 -12.55 3.77
N GLY A 225 8.34 -13.67 4.47
CA GLY A 225 9.70 -14.18 4.71
C GLY A 225 10.56 -13.30 5.61
N ALA A 226 9.95 -12.43 6.44
CA ALA A 226 10.63 -11.45 7.29
C ALA A 226 11.73 -10.67 6.56
N ALA A 227 11.45 -10.29 5.30
CA ALA A 227 12.40 -9.60 4.46
C ALA A 227 12.32 -8.09 4.66
N CYS A 228 13.34 -7.49 5.26
CA CYS A 228 13.48 -6.04 5.30
C CYS A 228 14.95 -5.61 5.30
N SER A 229 15.21 -4.31 5.12
CA SER A 229 16.59 -3.78 5.15
C SER A 229 17.13 -3.54 6.57
N LEU A 230 16.55 -4.14 7.61
CA LEU A 230 16.91 -3.87 9.01
C LEU A 230 17.51 -5.09 9.69
N GLY A 231 18.35 -4.84 10.71
CA GLY A 231 19.11 -5.88 11.38
C GLY A 231 18.28 -6.89 12.18
N TYR A 232 17.02 -6.57 12.48
CA TYR A 232 16.09 -7.53 13.10
C TYR A 232 15.46 -8.48 12.07
N CYS A 233 15.53 -8.17 10.77
CA CYS A 233 14.97 -9.05 9.75
C CYS A 233 15.89 -10.23 9.46
N GLU A 234 15.29 -11.40 9.23
CA GLU A 234 16.04 -12.63 8.93
C GLU A 234 16.60 -12.62 7.50
N GLN A 235 16.03 -11.80 6.62
CA GLN A 235 16.44 -11.68 5.22
C GLN A 235 16.53 -10.20 4.81
N ALA A 236 17.59 -9.86 4.08
CA ALA A 236 17.69 -8.57 3.41
C ALA A 236 16.81 -8.57 2.15
N ILE A 237 16.19 -7.43 1.84
CA ILE A 237 15.56 -7.25 0.51
C ILE A 237 16.66 -6.96 -0.50
N GLU A 238 16.68 -7.75 -1.56
CA GLU A 238 17.68 -7.68 -2.62
C GLU A 238 17.54 -6.38 -3.43
N ASN A 239 18.66 -5.81 -3.90
CA ASN A 239 18.66 -4.52 -4.60
C ASN A 239 17.80 -4.54 -5.89
N ASP A 240 17.79 -5.66 -6.59
CA ASP A 240 17.00 -5.88 -7.80
C ASP A 240 15.50 -5.86 -7.52
N ILE A 241 15.05 -6.29 -6.33
CA ILE A 241 13.65 -6.16 -5.91
C ILE A 241 13.26 -4.69 -5.77
N TYR A 242 14.09 -3.85 -5.13
CA TYR A 242 13.84 -2.41 -5.06
C TYR A 242 13.82 -1.75 -6.44
N ALA A 243 14.76 -2.11 -7.31
CA ALA A 243 14.84 -1.58 -8.67
C ALA A 243 13.61 -2.00 -9.51
N SER A 244 13.19 -3.27 -9.42
CA SER A 244 12.01 -3.79 -10.10
C SER A 244 10.74 -3.12 -9.57
N PHE A 245 10.60 -2.97 -8.25
CA PHE A 245 9.47 -2.29 -7.63
C PHE A 245 9.34 -0.87 -8.16
N ARG A 246 10.44 -0.12 -8.15
CA ARG A 246 10.50 1.25 -8.68
C ARG A 246 10.08 1.25 -10.15
N LYS A 247 10.66 0.37 -10.96
CA LYS A 247 10.38 0.30 -12.41
C LYS A 247 8.90 0.03 -12.68
N ASP A 248 8.31 -0.98 -12.04
CA ASP A 248 6.91 -1.37 -12.24
C ASP A 248 5.97 -0.23 -11.78
N ALA A 249 6.24 0.36 -10.61
CA ALA A 249 5.46 1.48 -10.10
C ALA A 249 5.55 2.73 -11.00
N LEU A 250 6.75 3.11 -11.46
CA LEU A 250 6.92 4.24 -12.37
C LEU A 250 6.24 3.98 -13.73
N SER A 251 6.36 2.75 -14.24
CA SER A 251 5.69 2.34 -15.47
C SER A 251 4.16 2.27 -15.35
N TYR A 252 3.60 2.30 -14.15
CA TYR A 252 2.15 2.36 -13.96
C TYR A 252 1.71 3.80 -13.68
N TYR A 253 2.36 4.50 -12.76
CA TYR A 253 1.93 5.81 -12.27
C TYR A 253 2.40 7.01 -13.08
N VAL A 254 3.50 6.88 -13.83
CA VAL A 254 4.22 8.04 -14.43
C VAL A 254 4.18 8.02 -15.97
N ASN A 255 3.43 7.09 -16.56
CA ASN A 255 3.19 7.10 -18.01
C ASN A 255 2.45 8.36 -18.48
N ASP A 256 2.31 8.51 -19.80
CA ASP A 256 1.68 9.67 -20.47
C ASP A 256 0.26 10.01 -19.96
N ASP A 257 -0.42 9.09 -19.28
CA ASP A 257 -1.74 9.28 -18.67
C ASP A 257 -1.71 9.25 -17.13
N TRP A 258 -0.64 9.80 -16.52
CA TRP A 258 -0.48 9.89 -15.07
C TRP A 258 -1.75 10.43 -14.37
N SER A 259 -2.44 11.38 -14.99
CA SER A 259 -3.64 11.99 -14.43
C SER A 259 -4.79 11.00 -14.27
N SER A 260 -4.98 10.05 -15.20
CA SER A 260 -6.03 9.05 -15.05
C SER A 260 -5.65 8.03 -13.96
N ASN A 261 -4.41 7.54 -13.96
CA ASN A 261 -3.95 6.54 -13.01
C ASN A 261 -3.83 7.08 -11.57
N ALA A 262 -3.39 8.32 -11.39
CA ALA A 262 -3.33 8.94 -10.06
C ALA A 262 -4.70 9.36 -9.53
N MET A 263 -5.65 9.72 -10.40
CA MET A 263 -7.03 10.02 -10.00
C MET A 263 -7.83 8.76 -9.65
N LEU A 264 -7.43 7.58 -10.14
CA LEU A 264 -8.01 6.30 -9.72
C LEU A 264 -7.61 5.92 -8.28
N ASP A 265 -6.47 6.42 -7.83
CA ASP A 265 -5.80 6.00 -6.59
C ASP A 265 -5.88 7.00 -5.43
N SER A 266 -6.51 8.16 -5.63
CA SER A 266 -6.53 9.18 -4.60
C SER A 266 -7.83 9.96 -4.50
N ASP A 267 -8.32 10.06 -3.26
CA ASP A 267 -9.21 11.14 -2.86
C ASP A 267 -8.51 12.50 -3.06
N GLU A 268 -9.24 13.60 -2.87
CA GLU A 268 -8.68 14.95 -2.99
C GLU A 268 -7.41 15.15 -2.12
N LYS A 269 -7.27 14.39 -1.03
CA LYS A 269 -6.11 14.44 -0.12
C LYS A 269 -4.88 13.79 -0.72
N GLY A 270 -5.00 12.67 -1.42
CA GLY A 270 -3.85 12.01 -2.05
C GLY A 270 -3.21 12.83 -3.19
N LEU A 271 -3.95 13.76 -3.80
CA LEU A 271 -3.42 14.74 -4.77
C LEU A 271 -2.93 16.05 -4.13
N ALA A 272 -3.21 16.30 -2.85
CA ALA A 272 -2.91 17.57 -2.20
C ALA A 272 -1.42 17.93 -2.29
N CYS A 273 -0.54 16.93 -2.16
CA CYS A 273 0.90 17.14 -2.26
C CYS A 273 1.41 17.36 -3.69
N VAL A 274 0.70 16.85 -4.70
CA VAL A 274 1.03 17.17 -6.10
C VAL A 274 0.62 18.61 -6.43
N ARG A 275 -0.51 19.06 -5.87
CA ARG A 275 -0.98 20.44 -6.03
C ARG A 275 -0.14 21.45 -5.23
N SER A 276 0.58 21.00 -4.21
CA SER A 276 1.42 21.86 -3.37
C SER A 276 2.79 22.16 -3.97
N ILE A 277 3.15 21.54 -5.10
CA ILE A 277 4.49 21.70 -5.70
C ILE A 277 4.70 23.15 -6.13
N ARG A 278 5.84 23.72 -5.73
CA ARG A 278 6.34 24.98 -6.29
C ARG A 278 7.67 24.72 -6.97
N PHE A 279 7.82 25.26 -8.17
CA PHE A 279 9.06 25.16 -8.93
C PHE A 279 9.85 26.46 -8.83
N SER A 280 11.17 26.33 -8.68
CA SER A 280 12.10 27.43 -8.87
C SER A 280 13.29 26.93 -9.72
N ASN A 281 13.81 27.79 -10.58
CA ASN A 281 14.98 27.51 -11.41
C ASN A 281 16.12 28.45 -10.97
N THR A 282 17.33 27.93 -10.89
CA THR A 282 18.48 28.74 -10.44
C THR A 282 19.09 29.59 -11.54
N LEU A 283 18.95 29.20 -12.81
CA LEU A 283 19.41 29.95 -14.00
C LEU A 283 18.39 29.88 -15.15
N GLN A 284 18.32 30.93 -15.99
CA GLN A 284 17.62 30.91 -17.27
C GLN A 284 18.56 30.33 -18.35
N GLY A 285 18.42 29.05 -18.68
CA GLY A 285 19.20 28.40 -19.73
C GLY A 285 18.61 27.04 -20.09
N ASN A 286 18.72 26.64 -21.36
CA ASN A 286 18.10 25.43 -21.90
C ASN A 286 18.85 24.11 -21.59
N ASP A 287 20.05 24.17 -21.00
CA ASP A 287 20.87 22.97 -20.82
C ASP A 287 20.67 22.26 -19.47
N THR A 288 20.85 20.94 -19.55
CA THR A 288 20.68 19.89 -18.54
C THR A 288 20.53 20.37 -17.10
N HIS A 289 19.31 20.23 -16.56
CA HIS A 289 19.01 20.56 -15.18
C HIS A 289 19.21 19.32 -14.30
N ARG A 290 19.93 19.45 -13.18
CA ARG A 290 19.74 18.51 -12.07
C ARG A 290 18.48 18.89 -11.30
N THR A 291 17.63 17.93 -11.02
CA THR A 291 16.41 18.14 -10.25
C THR A 291 16.69 17.91 -8.78
N ILE A 292 16.48 18.96 -7.98
CA ILE A 292 16.59 18.93 -6.53
C ILE A 292 15.17 19.00 -5.96
N ALA A 293 14.73 17.98 -5.23
CA ALA A 293 13.48 18.04 -4.48
C ALA A 293 13.76 18.40 -3.02
N ILE A 294 12.97 19.31 -2.47
CA ILE A 294 12.97 19.65 -1.07
C ILE A 294 11.57 19.35 -0.53
N ILE A 295 11.48 18.31 0.29
CA ILE A 295 10.25 17.97 1.01
C ILE A 295 10.25 18.75 2.32
N ASN A 296 9.17 19.48 2.60
CA ASN A 296 9.00 20.22 3.85
C ASN A 296 7.66 19.88 4.50
N ARG A 297 7.61 19.93 5.83
CA ARG A 297 6.41 19.64 6.64
C ARG A 297 6.30 20.65 7.77
N GLN A 298 5.13 21.23 8.04
CA GLN A 298 4.90 22.10 9.20
C GLN A 298 5.36 21.43 10.50
N SER A 299 5.02 20.14 10.66
CA SER A 299 5.35 19.37 11.87
C SER A 299 6.85 19.10 12.05
N ARG A 300 7.61 18.98 10.96
CA ARG A 300 9.06 18.75 10.92
C ARG A 300 9.60 19.49 9.69
N HIS A 301 9.99 20.75 9.85
CA HIS A 301 10.43 21.57 8.72
C HIS A 301 11.92 21.88 8.76
N ILE A 302 12.48 22.12 7.58
CA ILE A 302 13.77 22.80 7.42
C ILE A 302 13.54 24.28 7.75
N THR A 303 14.10 24.77 8.86
CA THR A 303 13.85 26.11 9.42
C THR A 303 14.41 27.25 8.58
N ASN A 304 15.46 27.00 7.81
CA ASN A 304 16.18 27.98 6.99
C ASN A 304 16.04 27.71 5.48
N ILE A 305 14.85 27.29 5.04
CA ILE A 305 14.58 26.93 3.63
C ILE A 305 14.98 28.03 2.64
N GLU A 306 14.69 29.30 2.93
CA GLU A 306 15.05 30.43 2.06
C GLU A 306 16.57 30.57 1.92
N SER A 307 17.31 30.44 3.03
CA SER A 307 18.78 30.47 3.01
C SER A 307 19.36 29.31 2.20
N LEU A 308 18.75 28.11 2.30
CA LEU A 308 19.12 26.96 1.51
C LEU A 308 18.91 27.23 0.00
N LEU A 309 17.80 27.84 -0.39
CA LEU A 309 17.55 28.20 -1.79
C LEU A 309 18.54 29.23 -2.32
N HIS A 310 18.85 30.26 -1.53
CA HIS A 310 19.88 31.22 -1.88
C HIS A 310 21.24 30.55 -2.06
N ALA A 311 21.60 29.61 -1.18
CA ALA A 311 22.85 28.85 -1.27
C ALA A 311 22.89 27.96 -2.53
N LEU A 312 21.78 27.29 -2.87
CA LEU A 312 21.67 26.49 -4.10
C LEU A 312 21.79 27.37 -5.36
N ALA A 313 21.14 28.53 -5.37
CA ALA A 313 21.26 29.50 -6.46
C ALA A 313 22.68 30.05 -6.60
N ALA A 314 23.35 30.36 -5.48
CA ALA A 314 24.75 30.80 -5.49
C ALA A 314 25.69 29.68 -5.97
N SER A 315 25.52 28.46 -5.48
CA SER A 315 26.28 27.28 -5.92
C SER A 315 26.12 27.01 -7.41
N SER A 316 24.91 27.15 -7.94
CA SER A 316 24.60 27.05 -9.38
C SER A 316 25.43 28.05 -10.20
N ARG A 317 25.51 29.31 -9.77
CA ARG A 317 26.32 30.35 -10.45
C ARG A 317 27.83 30.05 -10.41
N ILE A 318 28.32 29.53 -9.29
CA ILE A 318 29.76 29.24 -9.11
C ILE A 318 30.18 28.01 -9.92
N SER A 319 29.36 26.95 -9.87
CA SER A 319 29.66 25.68 -10.54
C SER A 319 29.30 25.64 -12.02
N GLY A 320 28.48 26.59 -12.48
CA GLY A 320 27.89 26.56 -13.83
C GLY A 320 26.80 25.50 -14.01
N LEU A 321 26.39 24.79 -12.96
CA LEU A 321 25.33 23.79 -13.01
C LEU A 321 23.96 24.45 -12.90
N ASN A 322 23.00 24.06 -13.74
CA ASN A 322 21.62 24.51 -13.63
C ASN A 322 20.79 23.55 -12.76
N TYR A 323 20.00 24.09 -11.84
CA TYR A 323 19.14 23.31 -10.95
C TYR A 323 17.67 23.64 -11.19
N LYS A 324 16.87 22.59 -11.31
CA LYS A 324 15.41 22.66 -11.18
C LYS A 324 15.06 22.26 -9.75
N ILE A 325 14.52 23.17 -8.97
CA ILE A 325 14.17 22.93 -7.57
C ILE A 325 12.67 22.70 -7.45
N LYS A 326 12.29 21.55 -6.88
CA LYS A 326 10.91 21.20 -6.52
C LYS A 326 10.71 21.39 -5.02
N HIS A 327 9.81 22.28 -4.65
CA HIS A 327 9.37 22.44 -3.27
C HIS A 327 8.08 21.66 -3.08
N ILE A 328 8.07 20.72 -2.15
CA ILE A 328 6.93 19.84 -1.94
C ILE A 328 6.49 19.93 -0.48
N ASP A 329 5.23 20.30 -0.27
CA ASP A 329 4.61 20.26 1.05
C ASP A 329 3.89 18.91 1.24
N PHE A 330 4.27 18.19 2.30
CA PHE A 330 3.88 16.81 2.57
C PHE A 330 3.01 16.62 3.82
N ASP A 331 2.50 17.69 4.45
CA ASP A 331 1.82 17.56 5.75
C ASP A 331 0.57 16.68 5.76
N HIS A 332 -0.13 16.57 4.63
CA HIS A 332 -1.35 15.77 4.50
C HIS A 332 -1.10 14.32 4.07
N GLY A 333 0.18 13.93 3.87
CA GLY A 333 0.55 12.65 3.27
C GLY A 333 0.39 12.67 1.74
N CYS A 334 1.03 11.70 1.08
CA CYS A 334 0.86 11.43 -0.35
C CYS A 334 0.55 9.95 -0.53
N SER A 335 -0.30 9.62 -1.50
CA SER A 335 -0.43 8.23 -1.96
C SER A 335 0.87 7.73 -2.58
N LEU A 336 0.97 6.42 -2.77
CA LEU A 336 2.09 5.79 -3.46
C LEU A 336 2.28 6.36 -4.87
N GLY A 337 1.21 6.43 -5.67
CA GLY A 337 1.26 6.94 -7.04
C GLY A 337 1.65 8.41 -7.12
N SER A 338 1.08 9.28 -6.28
CA SER A 338 1.47 10.69 -6.19
C SER A 338 2.95 10.83 -5.83
N THR A 339 3.44 10.02 -4.88
CA THR A 339 4.85 10.05 -4.47
C THR A 339 5.78 9.61 -5.60
N ALA A 340 5.39 8.57 -6.35
CA ALA A 340 6.11 8.09 -7.52
C ALA A 340 6.22 9.18 -8.59
N TYR A 341 5.10 9.82 -8.94
CA TYR A 341 5.08 10.94 -9.88
C TYR A 341 5.92 12.13 -9.41
N LEU A 342 5.89 12.47 -8.13
CA LEU A 342 6.65 13.59 -7.60
C LEU A 342 8.17 13.41 -7.75
N LEU A 343 8.65 12.20 -7.46
CA LEU A 343 10.08 11.96 -7.27
C LEU A 343 10.79 11.25 -8.44
N HIS A 344 10.08 10.73 -9.44
CA HIS A 344 10.68 9.92 -10.52
C HIS A 344 11.87 10.54 -11.25
N ASP A 345 11.90 11.86 -11.39
CA ASP A 345 12.89 12.66 -12.11
C ASP A 345 13.91 13.35 -11.18
N VAL A 346 13.89 13.06 -9.88
CA VAL A 346 14.70 13.74 -8.87
C VAL A 346 16.09 13.10 -8.76
N ASP A 347 17.12 13.95 -8.78
CA ASP A 347 18.53 13.56 -8.63
C ASP A 347 19.00 13.69 -7.18
N ILE A 348 18.53 14.73 -6.47
CA ILE A 348 18.87 15.00 -5.07
C ILE A 348 17.59 15.27 -4.29
N LEU A 349 17.37 14.52 -3.21
CA LEU A 349 16.26 14.73 -2.28
C LEU A 349 16.79 15.30 -0.97
N LEU A 350 16.30 16.47 -0.57
CA LEU A 350 16.51 17.06 0.74
C LEU A 350 15.20 16.91 1.52
N THR A 351 15.27 16.29 2.68
CA THR A 351 14.08 16.06 3.52
C THR A 351 14.44 16.09 5.00
N PRO A 352 13.53 16.59 5.86
CA PRO A 352 13.58 16.35 7.29
C PRO A 352 13.70 14.85 7.59
N HIS A 353 14.42 14.51 8.65
CA HIS A 353 14.57 13.12 9.05
C HIS A 353 13.24 12.46 9.42
N GLY A 354 12.93 11.32 8.79
CA GLY A 354 11.73 10.54 9.05
C GLY A 354 11.08 9.93 7.79
N SER A 355 9.80 9.57 7.92
CA SER A 355 9.03 8.75 6.97
C SER A 355 9.12 9.17 5.49
N GLN A 356 9.33 10.46 5.21
CA GLN A 356 9.42 11.00 3.85
C GLN A 356 10.69 10.55 3.11
N GLU A 357 11.73 10.12 3.84
CA GLU A 357 12.91 9.52 3.22
C GLU A 357 12.55 8.28 2.40
N ALA A 358 11.52 7.52 2.79
CA ALA A 358 11.05 6.37 2.03
C ALA A 358 10.56 6.73 0.61
N ALA A 359 10.10 7.96 0.39
CA ALA A 359 9.72 8.45 -0.94
C ALA A 359 10.89 8.33 -1.93
N ALA A 360 12.12 8.35 -1.41
CA ALA A 360 13.32 8.22 -2.21
C ALA A 360 13.20 7.05 -3.18
N ILE A 361 12.61 5.91 -2.81
CA ILE A 361 12.48 4.70 -3.66
C ILE A 361 12.14 4.98 -5.13
N PHE A 362 11.40 6.04 -5.44
CA PHE A 362 11.03 6.41 -6.81
C PHE A 362 12.02 7.30 -7.56
N MET A 363 12.95 7.98 -6.88
CA MET A 363 14.01 8.78 -7.51
C MET A 363 14.85 7.98 -8.48
N LYS A 364 15.54 8.69 -9.40
CA LYS A 364 16.47 8.11 -10.37
C LYS A 364 17.53 7.22 -9.71
N ASP A 365 18.09 6.32 -10.51
CA ASP A 365 19.28 5.56 -10.13
C ASP A 365 20.47 6.52 -9.93
N ASN A 366 21.42 6.15 -9.06
CA ASN A 366 22.56 7.00 -8.66
C ASN A 366 22.16 8.35 -8.02
N SER A 367 20.97 8.42 -7.43
CA SER A 367 20.51 9.62 -6.72
C SER A 367 21.09 9.76 -5.30
N VAL A 368 20.93 10.96 -4.75
CA VAL A 368 21.42 11.33 -3.42
C VAL A 368 20.25 11.72 -2.52
N VAL A 369 20.22 11.18 -1.31
CA VAL A 369 19.29 11.59 -0.25
C VAL A 369 20.06 12.30 0.85
N ILE A 370 19.63 13.51 1.18
CA ILE A 370 20.15 14.34 2.25
C ILE A 370 19.06 14.47 3.31
N SER A 371 19.27 13.74 4.40
CA SER A 371 18.46 13.80 5.61
C SER A 371 18.93 14.95 6.50
N ILE A 372 17.99 15.81 6.89
CA ILE A 372 18.25 16.93 7.79
C ILE A 372 17.51 16.65 9.10
N ASP A 373 18.25 16.34 10.16
CA ASP A 373 17.72 16.19 11.51
C ASP A 373 17.52 17.57 12.14
N GLY A 374 16.29 18.08 12.04
CA GLY A 374 15.92 19.36 12.63
C GLY A 374 15.54 19.29 14.11
N ARG A 375 15.45 18.11 14.74
CA ARG A 375 14.86 17.98 16.10
C ARG A 375 15.52 16.97 17.05
N GLY A 376 16.76 16.57 16.79
CA GLY A 376 17.47 15.61 17.65
C GLY A 376 16.86 14.21 17.63
N TYR A 377 16.04 13.93 16.61
CA TYR A 377 15.47 12.61 16.40
C TYR A 377 16.25 11.96 15.27
N SER A 378 16.88 10.85 15.58
CA SER A 378 17.79 10.18 14.67
C SER A 378 17.63 8.68 14.80
N GLU A 379 17.24 8.04 13.70
CA GLU A 379 17.22 6.59 13.59
C GLU A 379 18.13 6.14 12.43
N PRO A 380 18.85 5.02 12.58
CA PRO A 380 19.75 4.53 11.54
C PRO A 380 19.01 3.79 10.41
N TRP A 381 17.73 3.46 10.61
CA TRP A 381 17.00 2.51 9.78
C TRP A 381 16.94 2.92 8.29
N PHE A 382 16.76 4.20 8.01
CA PHE A 382 16.76 4.71 6.63
C PHE A 382 18.12 4.59 5.94
N ALA A 383 19.24 4.67 6.67
CA ALA A 383 20.56 4.53 6.06
C ALA A 383 20.73 3.12 5.46
N PHE A 384 20.23 2.09 6.14
CA PHE A 384 20.27 0.72 5.62
C PHE A 384 19.41 0.56 4.37
N VAL A 385 18.17 1.06 4.40
CA VAL A 385 17.26 1.00 3.25
C VAL A 385 17.82 1.74 2.04
N MET A 386 18.39 2.94 2.24
CA MET A 386 19.01 3.71 1.14
C MET A 386 20.22 3.00 0.56
N THR A 387 21.04 2.38 1.41
CA THR A 387 22.19 1.59 0.98
C THR A 387 21.74 0.38 0.18
N ALA A 388 20.73 -0.35 0.65
CA ALA A 388 20.15 -1.50 -0.06
C ALA A 388 19.55 -1.10 -1.42
N MET A 389 19.00 0.11 -1.54
CA MET A 389 18.54 0.69 -2.80
C MET A 389 19.66 1.25 -3.70
N GLY A 390 20.93 1.19 -3.27
CA GLY A 390 22.07 1.70 -4.05
C GLY A 390 22.18 3.22 -4.09
N ARG A 391 21.69 3.92 -3.06
CA ARG A 391 21.67 5.39 -2.99
C ARG A 391 22.69 5.91 -2.02
N ARG A 392 23.22 7.11 -2.33
CA ARG A 392 24.06 7.84 -1.38
C ARG A 392 23.15 8.51 -0.36
N PHE A 393 23.39 8.22 0.91
CA PHE A 393 22.66 8.81 2.03
C PHE A 393 23.60 9.66 2.87
N TYR A 394 23.23 10.93 3.07
CA TYR A 394 23.91 11.84 3.96
C TYR A 394 22.94 12.29 5.03
N LYS A 395 23.41 12.32 6.28
CA LYS A 395 22.64 12.80 7.41
C LYS A 395 23.36 13.97 8.05
N PHE A 396 22.64 15.08 8.22
CA PHE A 396 23.13 16.28 8.88
C PHE A 396 22.27 16.57 10.10
N GLN A 397 22.91 16.81 11.23
CA GLN A 397 22.24 17.38 12.39
C GLN A 397 22.17 18.90 12.21
N ALA A 398 20.97 19.47 12.31
CA ALA A 398 20.83 20.90 12.40
C ALA A 398 21.36 21.34 13.77
N CYS A 399 22.43 22.15 13.77
CA CYS A 399 22.87 22.80 15.00
C CYS A 399 21.81 23.82 15.41
N TRP A 400 21.18 23.61 16.56
CA TRP A 400 20.39 24.63 17.22
C TRP A 400 21.36 25.74 17.66
N THR A 401 21.26 26.91 17.04
CA THR A 401 21.89 28.16 17.51
C THR A 401 20.86 29.03 18.20
#